data_AF-B0DL61-F1
#
_entry.id   AF-B0DL61-F1
#
_cell.length_a   1.000
_cell.length_b   1.000
_cell.length_c   1.000
_cell.angle_alpha   90.00
_cell.angle_beta   90.00
_cell.angle_gamma   90.00
#
_symmetry.space_group_name_H-M   'P 1'
#
loop_
_entity.id
_entity.type
_entity.pdbx_description
1 polymer ?
#
loop_
_entity_poly.entity_id
_entity_poly.type
_entity_poly.pdbx_seq_one_letter_code
_entity_poly.pdbx_strand_id
1 'polypeptide(L)'
;MIGFRNRNIRGQAPNTRSIDSIRHVEDKCLAAAAKYNAARAALLALQSPGDREPELRELRRGDLTTPDATELCIEDPNDNIGQDGKAKSKKQKKIDQLGLGEGKRKISWIWRVAGAMGDGGDDILNDALRIEWAKSRARHLRWSEEVLLLKEEMRRVRKTLEKRAAWWQAREEPWEGLDRAEAEGVRAYARRQAVMEKALYECFTRLWDDPLSPLVNREDSGEGPGPGVDPALEAMLEEEEDF
;
A
#
# COMPACT_ATOMS: atom_id res chain seq x y z
N MET A 1 7.86 11.45 -3.80
CA MET A 1 9.01 11.03 -2.94
C MET A 1 8.87 11.41 -1.46
N ILE A 2 7.69 11.87 -1.04
CA ILE A 2 7.44 12.37 0.30
C ILE A 2 7.05 11.22 1.25
N GLY A 3 6.44 10.14 0.75
CA GLY A 3 6.04 8.98 1.54
C GLY A 3 7.23 8.23 2.16
N PHE A 4 8.21 7.83 1.33
CA PHE A 4 9.44 7.17 1.79
C PHE A 4 10.21 8.03 2.81
N ARG A 5 10.34 9.33 2.54
CA ARG A 5 10.99 10.31 3.41
C ARG A 5 10.34 10.38 4.79
N ASN A 6 9.02 10.49 4.85
CA ASN A 6 8.29 10.61 6.12
C ASN A 6 8.41 9.34 6.98
N ARG A 7 8.63 8.17 6.36
CA ARG A 7 8.73 6.87 7.04
C ARG A 7 10.15 6.56 7.53
N ASN A 8 11.15 6.93 6.73
CA ASN A 8 12.53 6.47 6.90
C ASN A 8 13.52 7.55 7.35
N ILE A 9 13.16 8.84 7.23
CA ILE A 9 14.05 9.96 7.59
C ILE A 9 13.46 10.71 8.79
N ARG A 10 14.17 10.69 9.93
CA ARG A 10 13.81 11.45 11.13
C ARG A 10 14.87 12.52 11.44
N GLY A 11 14.43 13.70 11.87
CA GLY A 11 15.29 14.84 12.21
C GLY A 11 15.50 15.83 11.06
N GLN A 12 15.77 17.09 11.41
CA GLN A 12 15.82 18.22 10.46
C GLN A 12 17.02 18.13 9.49
N ALA A 13 18.23 17.87 10.00
CA ALA A 13 19.43 17.85 9.15
C ALA A 13 19.46 16.71 8.10
N PRO A 14 19.09 15.45 8.43
CA PRO A 14 18.96 14.39 7.42
C PRO A 14 17.87 14.69 6.37
N ASN A 15 16.78 15.33 6.78
CA ASN A 15 15.70 15.73 5.89
C ASN A 15 16.18 16.77 4.88
N THR A 16 16.87 17.82 5.32
CA THR A 16 17.44 18.85 4.43
C THR A 16 18.40 18.23 3.41
N ARG A 17 19.34 17.38 3.86
CA ARG A 17 20.30 16.71 2.95
C ARG A 17 19.60 15.86 1.88
N SER A 18 18.55 15.14 2.27
CA SER A 18 17.77 14.34 1.32
C SER A 18 17.07 15.24 0.29
N ILE A 19 16.41 16.32 0.74
CA ILE A 19 15.72 17.28 -0.14
C ILE A 19 16.69 17.94 -1.11
N ASP A 20 17.88 18.31 -0.65
CA ASP A 20 18.89 18.95 -1.50
C ASP A 20 19.42 18.00 -2.56
N SER A 21 19.65 16.73 -2.21
CA SER A 21 20.07 15.70 -3.17
C SER A 21 19.01 15.49 -4.26
N ILE A 22 17.74 15.50 -3.87
CA ILE A 22 16.59 15.35 -4.75
C ILE A 22 16.49 16.53 -5.72
N ARG A 23 16.51 17.75 -5.17
CA ARG A 23 16.45 18.99 -5.96
C ARG A 23 17.59 19.06 -6.95
N HIS A 24 18.80 18.72 -6.52
CA HIS A 24 19.97 18.70 -7.41
C HIS A 24 19.81 17.75 -8.61
N VAL A 25 19.19 16.59 -8.40
CA VAL A 25 18.89 15.65 -9.50
C VAL A 25 17.79 16.20 -10.40
N GLU A 26 16.71 16.74 -9.84
CA GLU A 26 15.62 17.35 -10.61
C GLU A 26 16.12 18.54 -11.46
N ASP A 27 16.93 19.43 -10.87
CA ASP A 27 17.54 20.57 -11.56
C ASP A 27 18.45 20.13 -12.70
N LYS A 28 19.24 19.07 -12.51
CA LYS A 28 20.07 18.48 -13.59
C LYS A 28 19.22 17.94 -14.74
N CYS A 29 18.13 17.23 -14.43
CA CYS A 29 17.21 16.72 -15.43
C CYS A 29 16.56 17.85 -16.23
N LEU A 30 16.11 18.91 -15.54
CA LEU A 30 15.51 20.09 -16.17
C LEU A 30 16.52 20.87 -17.02
N ALA A 31 17.75 21.05 -16.53
CA ALA A 31 18.82 21.70 -17.27
C ALA A 31 19.19 20.92 -18.54
N ALA A 32 19.26 19.59 -18.47
CA ALA A 32 19.49 18.74 -19.63
C ALA A 32 18.35 18.86 -20.65
N ALA A 33 17.10 18.89 -20.19
CA ALA A 33 15.94 19.06 -21.05
C ALA A 33 15.91 20.44 -21.74
N ALA A 34 16.23 21.50 -20.99
CA ALA A 34 16.36 22.85 -21.53
C ALA A 34 17.47 22.92 -22.59
N LYS A 35 18.63 22.31 -22.33
CA LYS A 35 19.75 22.23 -23.28
C LYS A 35 19.36 21.52 -24.57
N TYR A 36 18.67 20.38 -24.46
CA TYR A 36 18.16 19.63 -25.61
C TYR A 36 17.19 20.48 -26.43
N ASN A 37 16.20 21.11 -25.80
CA ASN A 37 15.21 21.94 -26.49
C ASN A 37 15.85 23.16 -27.16
N ALA A 38 16.85 23.78 -26.54
CA ALA A 38 17.61 24.89 -27.13
C ALA A 38 18.43 24.44 -28.35
N ALA A 39 19.14 23.30 -28.25
CA ALA A 39 19.88 22.74 -29.37
C ALA A 39 18.94 22.36 -30.53
N ARG A 40 17.79 21.75 -30.23
CA ARG A 40 16.74 21.43 -31.20
C ARG A 40 16.23 22.70 -31.91
N ALA A 41 15.97 23.77 -31.17
CA ALA A 41 15.53 25.04 -31.76
C ALA A 41 16.60 25.64 -32.70
N ALA A 42 17.88 25.57 -32.33
CA ALA A 42 18.98 26.03 -33.17
C ALA A 42 19.13 25.18 -34.45
N LEU A 43 19.00 23.85 -34.34
CA LEU A 43 19.03 22.94 -35.50
C LEU A 43 17.87 23.23 -36.46
N LEU A 44 16.66 23.40 -35.94
CA LEU A 44 15.49 23.78 -36.73
C LEU A 44 15.65 25.14 -37.43
N ALA A 45 16.38 26.08 -36.83
CA ALA A 45 16.65 27.38 -37.43
C ALA A 45 17.68 27.32 -38.57
N LEU A 46 18.58 26.32 -38.57
CA LEU A 46 19.62 26.14 -39.57
C LEU A 46 19.18 25.24 -40.75
N GLN A 47 18.13 24.44 -40.58
CA GLN A 47 17.69 23.46 -41.57
C GLN A 47 16.85 24.09 -42.69
N SER A 48 17.11 23.67 -43.94
CA SER A 48 16.31 24.06 -45.11
C SER A 48 15.04 23.21 -45.24
N PRO A 49 13.96 23.70 -45.91
CA PRO A 49 12.60 23.14 -45.80
C PRO A 49 12.34 21.72 -46.38
N GLY A 50 13.36 20.93 -46.70
CA GLY A 50 13.23 19.65 -47.42
C GLY A 50 13.87 18.42 -46.75
N ASP A 51 14.86 18.60 -45.88
CA ASP A 51 15.52 17.49 -45.18
C ASP A 51 14.79 17.23 -43.86
N ARG A 52 13.90 16.24 -43.88
CA ARG A 52 13.21 15.79 -42.66
C ARG A 52 14.18 15.06 -41.75
N GLU A 53 14.25 15.50 -40.50
CA GLU A 53 14.34 14.54 -39.40
C GLU A 53 12.95 14.38 -38.78
N PRO A 54 12.30 13.20 -38.91
CA PRO A 54 11.11 12.86 -38.13
C PRO A 54 11.40 12.59 -36.64
N GLU A 55 12.64 12.76 -36.17
CA GLU A 55 13.10 12.18 -34.90
C GLU A 55 13.25 13.16 -33.73
N LEU A 56 13.52 14.44 -33.97
CA LEU A 56 13.71 15.42 -32.89
C LEU A 56 12.38 16.04 -32.44
N ARG A 57 11.77 15.45 -31.40
CA ARG A 57 10.55 15.95 -30.74
C ARG A 57 10.87 16.93 -29.62
N GLU A 58 9.93 17.81 -29.28
CA GLU A 58 10.08 18.65 -28.08
C GLU A 58 10.10 17.76 -26.83
N LEU A 59 11.08 17.97 -25.94
CA LEU A 59 11.17 17.22 -24.69
C LEU A 59 10.42 17.97 -23.59
N ARG A 60 9.25 17.44 -23.21
CA ARG A 60 8.40 18.03 -22.18
C ARG A 60 8.71 17.41 -20.81
N ARG A 61 8.31 18.09 -19.72
CA ARG A 61 8.47 17.55 -18.36
C ARG A 61 7.83 16.16 -18.21
N GLY A 62 6.66 15.95 -18.83
CA GLY A 62 5.95 14.66 -18.82
C GLY A 62 6.66 13.54 -19.60
N ASP A 63 7.67 13.86 -20.41
CA ASP A 63 8.48 12.87 -21.11
C ASP A 63 9.67 12.38 -20.25
N LEU A 64 9.96 13.04 -19.12
CA LEU A 64 11.04 12.69 -18.18
C LEU A 64 10.62 11.52 -17.28
N THR A 65 10.38 10.36 -17.87
CA THR A 65 9.97 9.14 -17.18
C THR A 65 11.11 8.12 -17.14
N THR A 66 10.98 7.12 -16.27
CA THR A 66 11.75 5.87 -16.37
C THR A 66 11.32 5.08 -17.62
N PRO A 67 12.11 4.05 -18.01
CA PRO A 67 11.73 3.15 -19.10
C PRO A 67 10.37 2.46 -18.91
N ASP A 68 9.95 2.23 -17.67
CA ASP A 68 8.62 1.65 -17.32
C ASP A 68 7.48 2.70 -17.32
N ALA A 69 7.69 3.83 -18.03
CA ALA A 69 6.75 4.96 -18.08
C ALA A 69 6.38 5.54 -16.70
N THR A 70 7.13 5.19 -15.66
CA THR A 70 6.88 5.66 -14.30
C THR A 70 7.64 6.95 -14.13
N GLU A 71 7.01 7.99 -13.57
CA GLU A 71 7.78 9.15 -13.11
C GLU A 71 8.86 8.65 -12.16
N LEU A 72 10.08 9.19 -12.22
CA LEU A 72 11.20 8.82 -11.34
C LEU A 72 10.81 8.98 -9.86
N CYS A 73 10.15 7.98 -9.30
CA CYS A 73 9.59 7.97 -7.96
C CYS A 73 10.13 6.76 -7.22
N ILE A 74 10.73 7.04 -6.06
CA ILE A 74 11.21 6.04 -5.09
C ILE A 74 10.02 5.51 -4.25
N GLU A 75 8.78 5.89 -4.58
CA GLU A 75 7.60 5.57 -3.79
C GLU A 75 7.06 4.19 -4.11
N ASP A 76 6.66 3.46 -3.07
CA ASP A 76 5.94 2.21 -3.22
C ASP A 76 4.56 2.53 -3.84
N PRO A 77 4.19 1.96 -5.00
CA PRO A 77 2.88 2.20 -5.60
C PRO A 77 1.71 1.91 -4.63
N ASN A 78 1.94 1.00 -3.66
CA ASN A 78 0.96 0.63 -2.65
C ASN A 78 1.01 1.51 -1.39
N ASP A 79 1.84 2.55 -1.35
CA ASP A 79 1.89 3.46 -0.19
C ASP A 79 0.58 4.25 -0.07
N ASN A 80 0.11 4.36 1.17
CA ASN A 80 -1.08 5.12 1.54
C ASN A 80 -0.91 6.64 1.40
N ILE A 81 0.33 7.10 1.21
CA ILE A 81 0.72 8.50 1.12
C ILE A 81 1.03 8.80 -0.36
N GLY A 82 0.30 9.76 -0.93
CA GLY A 82 0.54 10.20 -2.31
C GLY A 82 1.79 11.08 -2.44
N GLN A 83 2.13 11.47 -3.67
CA GLN A 83 3.27 12.35 -3.97
C GLN A 83 3.27 13.63 -3.13
N ASP A 84 2.09 14.18 -2.81
CA ASP A 84 1.90 15.40 -2.01
C ASP A 84 2.19 15.23 -0.51
N GLY A 85 2.50 14.02 -0.06
CA GLY A 85 2.62 13.69 1.36
C GLY A 85 1.30 13.58 2.12
N LYS A 86 0.17 13.73 1.42
CA LYS A 86 -1.16 13.53 1.96
C LYS A 86 -1.59 12.08 1.79
N ALA A 87 -2.49 11.62 2.65
CA ALA A 87 -3.12 10.32 2.48
C ALA A 87 -3.88 10.29 1.15
N LYS A 88 -3.70 9.22 0.37
CA LYS A 88 -4.45 8.99 -0.88
C LYS A 88 -5.95 8.95 -0.58
N SER A 89 -6.77 9.55 -1.45
CA SER A 89 -8.23 9.44 -1.37
C SER A 89 -8.69 7.98 -1.44
N LYS A 90 -9.81 7.64 -0.78
CA LYS A 90 -10.45 6.31 -0.87
C LYS A 90 -10.63 5.85 -2.33
N LYS A 91 -10.96 6.79 -3.24
CA LYS A 91 -11.10 6.51 -4.67
C LYS A 91 -9.77 6.13 -5.33
N GLN A 92 -8.69 6.86 -5.01
CA GLN A 92 -7.35 6.58 -5.55
C GLN A 92 -6.81 5.26 -5.03
N LYS A 93 -7.00 4.97 -3.73
CA LYS A 93 -6.62 3.68 -3.13
C LYS A 93 -7.31 2.51 -3.82
N LYS A 94 -8.61 2.63 -4.11
CA LYS A 94 -9.37 1.59 -4.83
C LYS A 94 -8.87 1.39 -6.26
N ILE A 95 -8.47 2.46 -6.95
CA ILE A 95 -7.90 2.39 -8.29
C ILE A 95 -6.54 1.68 -8.29
N ASP A 96 -5.65 2.07 -7.38
CA ASP A 96 -4.32 1.47 -7.23
C ASP A 96 -4.43 -0.01 -6.84
N GLN A 97 -5.32 -0.33 -5.89
CA GLN A 97 -5.54 -1.70 -5.39
C GLN A 97 -6.16 -2.64 -6.43
N LEU A 98 -6.96 -2.10 -7.36
CA LEU A 98 -7.52 -2.86 -8.47
C LEU A 98 -6.59 -2.91 -9.70
N GLY A 99 -5.43 -2.24 -9.67
CA GLY A 99 -4.54 -2.11 -10.83
C GLY A 99 -5.19 -1.41 -12.04
N LEU A 100 -6.32 -0.74 -11.83
CA LEU A 100 -7.16 -0.18 -12.88
C LEU A 100 -6.54 1.11 -13.43
N GLY A 101 -5.57 0.97 -14.33
CA GLY A 101 -4.93 2.12 -14.98
C GLY A 101 -3.54 1.85 -15.53
N GLU A 102 -2.90 0.76 -15.10
CA GLU A 102 -1.53 0.45 -15.53
C GLU A 102 -1.45 -0.04 -16.98
N GLY A 103 -2.51 -0.69 -17.48
CA GLY A 103 -2.56 -1.22 -18.86
C GLY A 103 -2.53 -0.17 -19.97
N LYS A 104 -2.62 1.13 -19.65
CA LYS A 104 -2.52 2.25 -20.61
C LYS A 104 -1.24 3.08 -20.43
N ARG A 105 -0.25 2.60 -19.67
CA ARG A 105 1.03 3.31 -19.54
C ARG A 105 1.74 3.38 -20.88
N LYS A 106 2.02 4.60 -21.35
CA LYS A 106 2.78 4.85 -22.57
C LYS A 106 4.19 5.23 -22.17
N ILE A 107 5.16 4.37 -22.50
CA ILE A 107 6.59 4.66 -22.36
C ILE A 107 6.91 6.00 -23.05
N SER A 108 7.77 6.84 -22.48
CA SER A 108 8.14 8.11 -23.14
C SER A 108 8.84 7.84 -24.47
N TRP A 109 8.72 8.77 -25.41
CA TRP A 109 9.31 8.59 -26.74
C TRP A 109 10.85 8.57 -26.70
N ILE A 110 11.47 9.18 -25.69
CA ILE A 110 12.93 9.17 -25.50
C ILE A 110 13.49 7.74 -25.33
N TRP A 111 12.66 6.80 -24.89
CA TRP A 111 13.01 5.38 -24.75
C TRP A 111 12.65 4.55 -25.99
N ARG A 112 12.02 5.14 -27.01
CA ARG A 112 11.57 4.46 -28.24
C ARG A 112 12.41 4.78 -29.49
N VAL A 113 13.27 5.79 -29.45
CA VAL A 113 14.02 6.23 -30.63
C VAL A 113 15.23 5.32 -30.85
N ALA A 114 15.32 4.72 -32.04
CA ALA A 114 16.51 3.99 -32.47
C ALA A 114 17.67 4.99 -32.64
N GLY A 115 18.83 4.71 -32.06
CA GLY A 115 19.99 5.61 -32.12
C GLY A 115 20.05 6.70 -31.04
N ALA A 116 18.97 6.98 -30.29
CA ALA A 116 19.05 7.78 -29.06
C ALA A 116 19.94 7.14 -27.98
N MET A 117 20.32 5.87 -28.19
CA MET A 117 21.19 5.06 -27.35
C MET A 117 22.50 4.61 -28.03
N GLY A 118 22.86 5.19 -29.19
CA GLY A 118 24.16 4.98 -29.85
C GLY A 118 24.37 3.60 -30.51
N ASP A 119 25.24 3.56 -31.53
CA ASP A 119 25.67 2.34 -32.25
C ASP A 119 26.75 1.54 -31.46
N GLY A 120 26.67 1.57 -30.13
CA GLY A 120 27.68 0.97 -29.26
C GLY A 120 27.41 1.26 -27.79
N GLY A 121 26.99 0.23 -27.07
CA GLY A 121 26.93 0.21 -25.60
C GLY A 121 25.51 0.23 -25.04
N ASP A 122 24.79 -0.88 -25.21
CA ASP A 122 23.52 -1.24 -24.56
C ASP A 122 23.63 -1.31 -23.01
N ASP A 123 24.73 -0.82 -22.41
CA ASP A 123 25.05 -0.92 -20.99
C ASP A 123 24.09 -0.09 -20.12
N ILE A 124 23.70 1.11 -20.56
CA ILE A 124 22.77 1.97 -19.81
C ILE A 124 21.36 1.36 -19.78
N LEU A 125 20.92 0.77 -20.91
CA LEU A 125 19.64 0.07 -20.97
C LEU A 125 19.67 -1.23 -20.16
N ASN A 126 20.74 -2.00 -20.28
CA ASN A 126 20.94 -3.21 -19.48
C ASN A 126 21.01 -2.88 -17.98
N ASP A 127 21.65 -1.80 -17.58
CA ASP A 127 21.68 -1.36 -16.18
C ASP A 127 20.31 -0.89 -15.70
N ALA A 128 19.56 -0.13 -16.51
CA ALA A 128 18.18 0.23 -16.20
C ALA A 128 17.28 -1.02 -16.06
N LEU A 129 17.43 -2.01 -16.95
CA LEU A 129 16.71 -3.28 -16.89
C LEU A 129 17.09 -4.09 -15.64
N ARG A 130 18.38 -4.15 -15.29
CA ARG A 130 18.87 -4.81 -14.07
C ARG A 130 18.31 -4.15 -12.80
N ILE A 131 18.25 -2.81 -12.78
CA ILE A 131 17.65 -2.06 -11.67
C ILE A 131 16.16 -2.41 -11.54
N GLU A 132 15.42 -2.42 -12.64
CA GLU A 132 13.99 -2.75 -12.62
C GLU A 132 13.72 -4.22 -12.27
N TRP A 133 14.55 -5.13 -12.74
CA TRP A 133 14.51 -6.53 -12.33
C TRP A 133 14.79 -6.66 -10.82
N ALA A 134 15.82 -5.99 -10.30
CA ALA A 134 16.14 -6.01 -8.89
C ALA A 134 15.00 -5.44 -8.02
N LYS A 135 14.38 -4.33 -8.44
CA LYS A 135 13.20 -3.76 -7.77
C LYS A 135 12.00 -4.71 -7.78
N SER A 136 11.71 -5.29 -8.94
CA SER A 136 10.58 -6.22 -9.10
C SER A 136 10.79 -7.50 -8.30
N ARG A 137 12.02 -8.03 -8.30
CA ARG A 137 12.43 -9.16 -7.46
C ARG A 137 12.32 -8.83 -5.97
N ALA A 138 12.77 -7.66 -5.54
CA ALA A 138 12.65 -7.22 -4.15
C ALA A 138 11.18 -7.06 -3.72
N ARG A 139 10.31 -6.53 -4.59
CA ARG A 139 8.85 -6.48 -4.37
C ARG A 139 8.25 -7.88 -4.23
N HIS A 140 8.63 -8.80 -5.12
CA HIS A 140 8.16 -10.18 -5.07
C HIS A 140 8.61 -10.93 -3.81
N LEU A 141 9.86 -10.76 -3.38
CA LEU A 141 10.39 -11.36 -2.15
C LEU A 141 9.66 -10.81 -0.92
N ARG A 142 9.51 -9.47 -0.80
CA ARG A 142 8.74 -8.84 0.27
C ARG A 142 7.30 -9.34 0.32
N TRP A 143 6.62 -9.38 -0.83
CA TRP A 143 5.27 -9.90 -0.92
C TRP A 143 5.18 -11.35 -0.43
N SER A 144 6.14 -12.18 -0.81
CA SER A 144 6.19 -13.58 -0.37
C SER A 144 6.38 -13.70 1.14
N GLU A 145 7.23 -12.86 1.74
CA GLU A 145 7.40 -12.75 3.20
C GLU A 145 6.11 -12.29 3.88
N GLU A 146 5.46 -11.25 3.36
CA GLU A 146 4.20 -10.71 3.89
C GLU A 146 3.08 -11.77 3.87
N VAL A 147 2.97 -12.57 2.80
CA VAL A 147 2.01 -13.67 2.73
C VAL A 147 2.29 -14.74 3.79
N LEU A 148 3.57 -15.06 4.03
CA LEU A 148 3.94 -16.02 5.08
C LEU A 148 3.64 -15.47 6.48
N LEU A 149 3.95 -14.20 6.73
CA LEU A 149 3.65 -13.51 7.99
C LEU A 149 2.14 -13.47 8.24
N LEU A 150 1.35 -13.09 7.24
CA LEU A 150 -0.10 -13.02 7.36
C LEU A 150 -0.71 -14.39 7.70
N LYS A 151 -0.27 -15.47 7.05
CA LYS A 151 -0.71 -16.84 7.37
C LYS A 151 -0.38 -17.21 8.81
N GLU A 152 0.80 -16.82 9.29
CA GLU A 152 1.22 -17.07 10.67
C GLU A 152 0.42 -16.22 11.67
N GLU A 153 0.10 -14.96 11.35
CA GLU A 153 -0.78 -14.11 12.16
C GLU A 153 -2.19 -14.70 12.25
N MET A 154 -2.78 -15.14 11.13
CA MET A 154 -4.07 -15.85 11.12
C MET A 154 -4.04 -17.08 12.05
N ARG A 155 -2.98 -17.88 11.99
CA ARG A 155 -2.81 -19.03 12.89
C ARG A 155 -2.70 -18.59 14.37
N ARG A 156 -1.92 -17.55 14.66
CA ARG A 156 -1.70 -17.03 16.03
C ARG A 156 -2.95 -16.40 16.64
N VAL A 157 -3.73 -15.67 15.86
CA VAL A 157 -4.99 -15.09 16.33
C VAL A 157 -5.96 -16.20 16.73
N ARG A 158 -6.18 -17.21 15.86
CA ARG A 158 -6.97 -18.40 16.20
C ARG A 158 -6.48 -19.06 17.49
N LYS A 159 -5.17 -19.28 17.62
CA LYS A 159 -4.61 -19.94 18.81
C LYS A 159 -4.76 -19.10 20.09
N THR A 160 -4.65 -17.79 19.96
CA THR A 160 -4.84 -16.85 21.08
C THR A 160 -6.29 -16.84 21.56
N LEU A 161 -7.26 -16.81 20.64
CA LEU A 161 -8.68 -16.86 20.96
C LEU A 161 -9.05 -18.18 21.65
N GLU A 162 -8.57 -19.31 21.14
CA GLU A 162 -8.76 -20.63 21.77
C GLU A 162 -8.20 -20.65 23.21
N LYS A 163 -6.99 -20.11 23.39
CA LYS A 163 -6.36 -20.00 24.72
C LYS A 163 -7.15 -19.07 25.66
N ARG A 164 -7.63 -17.93 25.16
CA ARG A 164 -8.44 -16.97 25.94
C ARG A 164 -9.78 -17.57 26.35
N ALA A 165 -10.45 -18.29 25.44
CA ALA A 165 -11.68 -19.01 25.75
C ALA A 165 -11.46 -20.02 26.88
N ALA A 166 -10.42 -20.86 26.79
CA ALA A 166 -10.09 -21.82 27.85
C ALA A 166 -9.73 -21.12 29.18
N TRP A 167 -9.02 -20.00 29.11
CA TRP A 167 -8.67 -19.21 30.30
C TRP A 167 -9.91 -18.63 30.99
N TRP A 168 -10.89 -18.13 30.23
CA TRP A 168 -12.17 -17.68 30.80
C TRP A 168 -12.99 -18.83 31.37
N GLN A 169 -13.02 -19.99 30.71
CA GLN A 169 -13.72 -21.18 31.24
C GLN A 169 -13.13 -21.65 32.57
N ALA A 170 -11.81 -21.64 32.73
CA ALA A 170 -11.17 -21.98 34.01
C ALA A 170 -11.54 -20.99 35.14
N ARG A 171 -11.92 -19.76 34.81
CA ARG A 171 -12.35 -18.74 35.77
C ARG A 171 -13.83 -18.83 36.17
N GLU A 172 -14.58 -19.80 35.65
CA GLU A 172 -15.94 -20.12 36.12
C GLU A 172 -15.94 -20.76 37.52
N GLU A 173 -14.79 -21.30 37.96
CA GLU A 173 -14.62 -21.80 39.32
C GLU A 173 -14.76 -20.63 40.33
N PRO A 174 -15.52 -20.81 41.43
CA PRO A 174 -15.70 -19.75 42.43
C PRO A 174 -14.36 -19.35 43.04
N TRP A 175 -14.10 -18.04 43.13
CA TRP A 175 -12.90 -17.56 43.82
C TRP A 175 -13.16 -17.56 45.33
N GLU A 176 -12.11 -17.76 46.12
CA GLU A 176 -12.24 -17.78 47.58
C GLU A 176 -12.74 -16.44 48.11
N GLY A 177 -13.70 -16.47 49.03
CA GLY A 177 -14.20 -15.29 49.73
C GLY A 177 -15.37 -14.53 49.08
N LEU A 178 -15.92 -15.01 47.95
CA LEU A 178 -17.09 -14.40 47.30
C LEU A 178 -18.41 -14.85 47.95
N ASP A 179 -19.37 -13.92 48.05
CA ASP A 179 -20.76 -14.29 48.35
C ASP A 179 -21.41 -15.04 47.18
N ARG A 180 -22.52 -15.74 47.43
CA ARG A 180 -23.23 -16.54 46.43
C ARG A 180 -23.61 -15.71 45.20
N ALA A 181 -24.11 -14.50 45.39
CA ALA A 181 -24.50 -13.62 44.28
C ALA A 181 -23.29 -13.17 43.45
N GLU A 182 -22.18 -12.87 44.10
CA GLU A 182 -20.94 -12.45 43.44
C GLU A 182 -20.30 -13.61 42.67
N ALA A 183 -20.28 -14.82 43.26
CA ALA A 183 -19.81 -16.03 42.60
C ALA A 183 -20.64 -16.38 41.37
N GLU A 184 -21.96 -16.17 41.43
CA GLU A 184 -22.86 -16.33 40.28
C GLU A 184 -22.58 -15.30 39.18
N GLY A 185 -22.35 -14.04 39.54
CA GLY A 185 -21.96 -12.97 38.62
C GLY A 185 -20.63 -13.23 37.92
N VAL A 186 -19.60 -13.62 38.67
CA VAL A 186 -18.27 -13.98 38.11
C VAL A 186 -18.41 -15.14 37.14
N ARG A 187 -19.17 -16.17 37.49
CA ARG A 187 -19.42 -17.31 36.60
C ARG A 187 -20.14 -16.89 35.33
N ALA A 188 -21.20 -16.09 35.45
CA ALA A 188 -21.95 -15.60 34.29
C ALA A 188 -21.07 -14.77 33.36
N TYR A 189 -20.25 -13.88 33.91
CA TYR A 189 -19.33 -13.05 33.15
C TYR A 189 -18.23 -13.87 32.46
N ALA A 190 -17.56 -14.76 33.20
CA ALA A 190 -16.54 -15.65 32.67
C ALA A 190 -17.09 -16.52 31.52
N ARG A 191 -18.31 -17.04 31.68
CA ARG A 191 -19.00 -17.82 30.65
C ARG A 191 -19.33 -16.98 29.42
N ARG A 192 -19.83 -15.75 29.59
CA ARG A 192 -20.10 -14.81 28.49
C ARG A 192 -18.82 -14.52 27.71
N GLN A 193 -17.72 -14.21 28.39
CA GLN A 193 -16.43 -13.94 27.76
C GLN A 193 -15.92 -15.18 27.00
N ALA A 194 -15.99 -16.38 27.60
CA ALA A 194 -15.61 -17.61 26.91
C ALA A 194 -16.42 -17.87 25.63
N VAL A 195 -17.72 -17.56 25.63
CA VAL A 195 -18.59 -17.68 24.44
C VAL A 195 -18.17 -16.67 23.37
N MET A 196 -17.88 -15.43 23.74
CA MET A 196 -17.47 -14.38 22.79
C MET A 196 -16.14 -14.72 22.10
N GLU A 197 -15.14 -15.19 22.84
CA GLU A 197 -13.85 -15.61 22.27
C GLU A 197 -14.02 -16.77 21.27
N LYS A 198 -14.91 -17.73 21.59
CA LYS A 198 -15.25 -18.84 20.69
C LYS A 198 -15.96 -18.35 19.43
N ALA A 199 -16.92 -17.44 19.56
CA ALA A 199 -17.61 -16.87 18.40
C ALA A 199 -16.64 -16.12 17.46
N LEU A 200 -15.68 -15.36 18.01
CA LEU A 200 -14.63 -14.73 17.23
C LEU A 200 -13.73 -15.76 16.53
N TYR A 201 -13.35 -16.83 17.23
CA TYR A 201 -12.57 -17.91 16.65
C TYR A 201 -13.28 -18.54 15.45
N GLU A 202 -14.58 -18.85 15.57
CA GLU A 202 -15.40 -19.42 14.51
C GLU A 202 -15.54 -18.45 13.33
N CYS A 203 -15.79 -17.17 13.60
CA CYS A 203 -15.89 -16.13 12.58
C CYS A 203 -14.60 -16.00 11.77
N PHE A 204 -13.45 -15.87 12.44
CA PHE A 204 -12.16 -15.79 11.76
C PHE A 204 -11.79 -17.09 11.04
N THR A 205 -12.14 -18.25 11.58
CA THR A 205 -11.94 -19.54 10.90
C THR A 205 -12.70 -19.57 9.58
N ARG A 206 -13.99 -19.20 9.60
CA ARG A 206 -14.80 -19.09 8.38
C ARG A 206 -14.21 -18.11 7.38
N LEU A 207 -13.81 -16.93 7.84
CA LEU A 207 -13.25 -15.88 6.98
C LEU A 207 -11.94 -16.30 6.31
N TRP A 208 -11.08 -17.04 7.03
CA TRP A 208 -9.75 -17.40 6.53
C TRP A 208 -9.71 -18.71 5.74
N ASP A 209 -10.63 -19.64 6.04
CA ASP A 209 -10.69 -20.92 5.33
C ASP A 209 -11.56 -20.82 4.04
N ASP A 210 -12.49 -19.86 3.95
CA ASP A 210 -13.27 -19.55 2.75
C ASP A 210 -13.33 -18.04 2.47
N PRO A 211 -12.24 -17.44 1.96
CA PRO A 211 -12.12 -15.98 1.80
C PRO A 211 -13.03 -15.39 0.72
N LEU A 212 -13.69 -16.22 -0.10
CA LEU A 212 -14.58 -15.79 -1.18
C LEU A 212 -16.07 -15.96 -0.84
N SER A 213 -16.40 -16.61 0.28
CA SER A 213 -17.75 -16.63 0.79
C SER A 213 -18.06 -15.28 1.44
N PRO A 214 -19.04 -14.52 0.95
CA PRO A 214 -19.44 -13.29 1.60
C PRO A 214 -19.76 -13.59 3.06
N LEU A 215 -19.33 -12.72 3.97
CA LEU A 215 -19.85 -12.71 5.33
C LEU A 215 -21.33 -12.29 5.24
N VAL A 216 -22.20 -13.16 4.72
CA VAL A 216 -23.63 -12.92 4.65
C VAL A 216 -24.09 -12.82 6.10
N ASN A 217 -24.46 -11.61 6.52
CA ASN A 217 -25.23 -11.41 7.74
C ASN A 217 -26.48 -12.28 7.61
N ARG A 218 -26.73 -13.13 8.60
CA ARG A 218 -27.84 -14.10 8.59
C ARG A 218 -29.23 -13.44 8.71
N GLU A 219 -29.33 -12.14 8.44
CA GLU A 219 -30.48 -11.27 8.66
C GLU A 219 -31.14 -10.79 7.35
N ASP A 220 -30.60 -11.14 6.18
CA ASP A 220 -31.18 -10.74 4.88
C ASP A 220 -32.39 -11.59 4.44
N SER A 221 -33.17 -12.09 5.40
CA SER A 221 -34.52 -12.59 5.19
C SER A 221 -35.55 -11.51 5.54
N GLY A 222 -35.57 -10.43 4.75
CA GLY A 222 -36.80 -9.78 4.28
C GLY A 222 -37.81 -9.17 5.26
N GLU A 223 -37.54 -9.01 6.54
CA GLU A 223 -38.39 -8.21 7.45
C GLU A 223 -37.53 -7.17 8.19
N GLY A 224 -37.62 -5.89 7.79
CA GLY A 224 -37.02 -4.78 8.54
C GLY A 224 -37.72 -4.57 9.90
N PRO A 225 -37.14 -3.80 10.85
CA PRO A 225 -36.55 -2.48 10.57
C PRO A 225 -35.31 -2.06 11.40
N GLY A 226 -34.53 -1.11 10.87
CA GLY A 226 -33.76 -0.15 11.69
C GLY A 226 -32.26 -0.07 11.38
N PRO A 227 -31.62 1.11 11.61
CA PRO A 227 -30.18 1.26 11.47
C PRO A 227 -29.51 0.63 12.70
N GLY A 228 -29.37 -0.70 12.70
CA GLY A 228 -28.72 -1.42 13.78
C GLY A 228 -27.28 -1.73 13.40
N VAL A 229 -26.33 -1.05 14.03
CA VAL A 229 -25.05 -1.69 14.35
C VAL A 229 -25.40 -2.88 15.26
N ASP A 230 -24.69 -4.01 15.14
CA ASP A 230 -24.89 -5.16 16.02
C ASP A 230 -24.95 -4.67 17.48
N PRO A 231 -26.08 -4.83 18.20
CA PRO A 231 -26.27 -4.28 19.54
C PRO A 231 -25.19 -4.74 20.52
N ALA A 232 -24.54 -5.89 20.24
CA ALA A 232 -23.42 -6.36 21.02
C ALA A 232 -22.13 -5.56 20.75
N LEU A 233 -21.92 -5.05 19.54
CA LEU A 233 -20.76 -4.21 19.20
C LEU A 233 -20.91 -2.77 19.69
N GLU A 234 -22.12 -2.21 19.63
CA GLU A 234 -22.39 -0.82 20.03
C GLU A 234 -22.35 -0.67 21.56
N ALA A 235 -22.92 -1.61 22.31
CA ALA A 235 -22.78 -1.68 23.77
C ALA A 235 -21.33 -1.94 24.25
N MET A 236 -20.47 -2.50 23.41
CA MET A 236 -19.06 -2.78 23.74
C MET A 236 -18.13 -1.59 23.52
N LEU A 237 -18.53 -0.58 22.74
CA LEU A 237 -17.76 0.64 22.53
C LEU A 237 -18.17 1.75 23.50
N GLU A 238 -19.42 1.79 23.96
CA GLU A 238 -19.90 2.79 24.92
C GLU A 238 -19.45 2.50 26.37
N GLU A 239 -19.18 1.23 26.74
CA GLU A 239 -18.75 0.88 28.11
C GLU A 239 -17.22 1.03 28.34
N GLU A 240 -16.39 1.23 27.30
CA GLU A 240 -14.94 1.47 27.45
C GLU A 240 -14.57 2.97 27.57
N GLU A 241 -15.50 3.91 27.39
CA GLU A 241 -15.23 5.36 27.50
C GLU A 241 -15.46 5.93 28.91
N ASP A 242 -16.10 5.19 29.82
CA ASP A 242 -16.39 5.63 31.20
C ASP A 242 -15.60 4.83 32.26
N PHE A 243 -14.27 4.81 32.19
CA PHE A 243 -13.38 4.50 33.33
C PHE A 243 -12.02 5.21 33.25
#